data_AF-A0AAV5GSP3-F1
#
_entry.id   AF-A0AAV5GSP3-F1
#
_cell.length_a   1.000
_cell.length_b   1.000
_cell.length_c   1.000
_cell.angle_alpha   90.00
_cell.angle_beta   90.00
_cell.angle_gamma   90.00
#
_symmetry.space_group_name_H-M   'P 1'
#
loop_
_entity.id
_entity.type
_entity.pdbx_description
1 polymer ?
#
loop_
_entity_poly.entity_id
_entity_poly.type
_entity_poly.pdbx_seq_one_letter_code
_entity_poly.pdbx_strand_id
1 'polypeptide(L)'
;MPSTSSWNENLPLKIVNILTFVFLFGSNTYGSLTPYGTGRDTYFTPEAWVFYTWTIIDVLLLGYVIYQFFDGSHEVVHGVGWRFPLVGILNAIFVHVFVTRHYIVAFIFAILVASTVSTIYYSLSAHLHAKSAGDALFVHLPFSLWHAWSIVTVFISGFALFTHSHKNHPSAISIVLVVAAEAFLTLTAVGYALRSREGDAAGAAVLFATLVGIFGHQHNDVIRYCALAGAIVSGVAIAKSLYFTFVARDRGVSLGSDDERRPLVA
;
A
#
# COMPACT_ATOMS: atom_id res chain seq x y z
N MET A 1 -26.27 -28.40 -10.73
CA MET A 1 -26.65 -27.26 -11.60
C MET A 1 -25.45 -26.96 -12.48
N PRO A 2 -25.61 -26.75 -13.80
CA PRO A 2 -24.47 -26.40 -14.64
C PRO A 2 -23.97 -25.01 -14.23
N SER A 3 -22.70 -24.91 -13.84
CA SER A 3 -22.02 -23.63 -13.65
C SER A 3 -21.97 -22.92 -15.00
N THR A 4 -22.85 -21.96 -15.22
CA THR A 4 -22.73 -21.04 -16.36
C THR A 4 -21.46 -20.24 -16.15
N SER A 5 -20.44 -20.51 -16.95
CA SER A 5 -19.14 -19.84 -16.83
C SER A 5 -19.32 -18.32 -17.05
N SER A 6 -18.87 -17.52 -16.07
CA SER A 6 -19.03 -16.06 -16.04
C SER A 6 -17.83 -15.34 -16.66
N TRP A 7 -16.99 -16.07 -17.40
CA TRP A 7 -15.73 -15.55 -17.95
C TRP A 7 -15.93 -14.32 -18.86
N ASN A 8 -17.05 -14.28 -19.60
CA ASN A 8 -17.42 -13.21 -20.52
C ASN A 8 -18.07 -11.98 -19.89
N GLU A 9 -18.48 -12.07 -18.62
CA GLU A 9 -19.17 -10.95 -17.97
C GLU A 9 -18.20 -9.78 -17.77
N ASN A 10 -18.66 -8.56 -18.05
CA ASN A 10 -17.85 -7.34 -17.96
C ASN A 10 -16.55 -7.39 -18.78
N LEU A 11 -16.53 -8.11 -19.90
CA LEU A 11 -15.37 -8.23 -20.78
C LEU A 11 -14.68 -6.89 -21.12
N PRO A 12 -15.40 -5.77 -21.38
CA PRO A 12 -14.76 -4.48 -21.60
C PRO A 12 -13.89 -4.03 -20.40
N LEU A 13 -14.41 -4.15 -19.18
CA LEU A 13 -13.66 -3.81 -17.97
C LEU A 13 -12.44 -4.72 -17.80
N LYS A 14 -12.58 -6.04 -18.05
CA LYS A 14 -11.46 -6.99 -17.94
C LYS A 14 -10.34 -6.67 -18.92
N ILE A 15 -10.68 -6.32 -20.16
CA ILE A 15 -9.72 -5.88 -21.17
C ILE A 15 -9.03 -4.58 -20.72
N VAL A 16 -9.80 -3.59 -20.25
CA VAL A 16 -9.21 -2.34 -19.75
C VAL A 16 -8.30 -2.59 -18.54
N ASN A 17 -8.64 -3.53 -17.65
CA ASN A 17 -7.77 -3.92 -16.54
C ASN A 17 -6.43 -4.48 -17.05
N ILE A 18 -6.43 -5.33 -18.09
CA ILE A 18 -5.19 -5.83 -18.70
C ILE A 18 -4.35 -4.67 -19.26
N LEU A 19 -4.98 -3.77 -20.04
CA LEU A 19 -4.28 -2.61 -20.62
C LEU A 19 -3.72 -1.69 -19.52
N THR A 20 -4.50 -1.47 -18.47
CA THR A 20 -4.10 -0.69 -17.30
C THR A 20 -2.88 -1.32 -16.62
N PHE A 21 -2.90 -2.64 -16.41
CA PHE A 21 -1.78 -3.35 -15.82
C PHE A 21 -0.51 -3.22 -16.67
N VAL A 22 -0.61 -3.48 -17.99
CA VAL A 22 0.54 -3.36 -18.90
C VAL A 22 1.13 -1.94 -18.85
N PHE A 23 0.26 -0.93 -18.85
CA PHE A 23 0.68 0.47 -18.77
C PHE A 23 1.32 0.81 -17.43
N LEU A 24 0.74 0.36 -16.31
CA LEU A 24 1.26 0.59 -14.96
C LEU A 24 2.62 -0.10 -14.77
N PHE A 25 2.73 -1.38 -15.13
CA PHE A 25 3.98 -2.13 -15.07
C PHE A 25 5.07 -1.47 -15.93
N GLY A 26 4.72 -1.05 -17.14
CA GLY A 26 5.62 -0.30 -18.02
C GLY A 26 6.07 1.03 -17.40
N SER A 27 5.16 1.77 -16.77
CA SER A 27 5.48 3.03 -16.09
C SER A 27 6.39 2.84 -14.88
N ASN A 28 6.11 1.86 -14.02
CA ASN A 28 6.95 1.53 -12.86
C ASN A 28 8.34 1.05 -13.29
N THR A 29 8.42 0.25 -14.36
CA THR A 29 9.69 -0.20 -14.95
C THR A 29 10.47 0.99 -15.52
N TYR A 30 9.82 1.89 -16.26
CA TYR A 30 10.43 3.14 -16.74
C TYR A 30 11.00 3.98 -15.59
N GLY A 31 10.23 4.15 -14.50
CA GLY A 31 10.70 4.87 -13.32
C GLY A 31 11.92 4.22 -12.67
N SER A 32 11.92 2.89 -12.56
CA SER A 32 13.02 2.11 -11.96
C SER A 32 14.31 2.13 -12.78
N LEU A 33 14.20 2.20 -14.11
CA LEU A 33 15.35 2.24 -15.02
C LEU A 33 15.87 3.67 -15.25
N THR A 34 15.11 4.69 -14.86
CA THR A 34 15.52 6.08 -15.02
C THR A 34 16.59 6.44 -13.98
N PRO A 35 17.77 6.98 -14.39
CA PRO A 35 18.77 7.46 -13.45
C PRO A 35 18.18 8.50 -12.49
N TYR A 36 18.40 8.34 -11.19
CA TYR A 36 17.79 9.16 -10.14
C TYR A 36 16.25 9.03 -10.02
N GLY A 37 15.68 7.89 -10.45
CA GLY A 37 14.24 7.61 -10.39
C GLY A 37 13.65 7.58 -8.98
N THR A 38 14.48 7.48 -7.94
CA THR A 38 14.06 7.59 -6.52
C THR A 38 13.75 9.03 -6.09
N GLY A 39 13.94 10.01 -6.98
CA GLY A 39 13.65 11.42 -6.73
C GLY A 39 14.75 12.14 -5.96
N ARG A 40 14.39 13.26 -5.32
CA ARG A 40 15.32 14.01 -4.46
C ARG A 40 15.53 13.23 -3.16
N ASP A 41 16.80 13.07 -2.76
CA ASP A 41 17.13 12.51 -1.47
C ASP A 41 16.83 13.49 -0.32
N THR A 42 16.08 13.02 0.67
CA THR A 42 15.54 13.80 1.80
C THR A 42 15.70 13.04 3.11
N TYR A 43 15.45 13.70 4.23
CA TYR A 43 15.51 13.06 5.55
C TYR A 43 14.40 12.03 5.82
N PHE A 44 13.44 11.88 4.91
CA PHE A 44 12.43 10.82 4.97
C PHE A 44 12.73 9.67 4.01
N THR A 45 13.70 9.84 3.09
CA THR A 45 13.98 8.84 2.06
C THR A 45 14.43 7.53 2.71
N PRO A 46 13.79 6.38 2.40
CA PRO A 46 14.23 5.08 2.87
C PRO A 46 15.34 4.52 1.98
N GLU A 47 15.99 3.46 2.45
CA GLU A 47 16.89 2.63 1.66
C GLU A 47 16.27 2.17 0.33
N ALA A 48 17.12 2.02 -0.70
CA ALA A 48 16.67 1.74 -2.06
C ALA A 48 15.86 0.43 -2.20
N TRP A 49 16.15 -0.57 -1.38
CA TRP A 49 15.45 -1.86 -1.44
C TRP A 49 13.95 -1.75 -1.08
N VAL A 50 13.54 -0.72 -0.33
CA VAL A 50 12.13 -0.51 0.04
C VAL A 50 11.28 -0.27 -1.21
N PHE A 51 11.85 0.33 -2.26
CA PHE A 51 11.16 0.58 -3.52
C PHE A 51 10.83 -0.71 -4.30
N TYR A 52 11.43 -1.86 -3.97
CA TYR A 52 11.01 -3.17 -4.51
C TYR A 52 9.60 -3.59 -4.07
N THR A 53 8.97 -2.84 -3.16
CA THR A 53 7.53 -2.93 -2.89
C THR A 53 6.70 -2.83 -4.17
N TRP A 54 7.11 -1.98 -5.12
CA TRP A 54 6.45 -1.90 -6.44
C TRP A 54 6.48 -3.22 -7.20
N THR A 55 7.62 -3.90 -7.21
CA THR A 55 7.76 -5.21 -7.88
C THR A 55 6.83 -6.26 -7.28
N ILE A 56 6.68 -6.27 -5.95
CA ILE A 56 5.76 -7.18 -5.26
C ILE A 56 4.31 -6.86 -5.65
N ILE A 57 3.93 -5.58 -5.63
CA ILE A 57 2.59 -5.12 -6.04
C ILE A 57 2.32 -5.51 -7.50
N ASP A 58 3.26 -5.26 -8.40
CA ASP A 58 3.12 -5.55 -9.83
C ASP A 58 2.93 -7.05 -10.10
N VAL A 59 3.69 -7.92 -9.42
CA VAL A 59 3.52 -9.39 -9.54
C VAL A 59 2.14 -9.83 -9.05
N LEU A 60 1.66 -9.25 -7.95
CA LEU A 60 0.32 -9.57 -7.43
C LEU A 60 -0.80 -9.01 -8.30
N LEU A 61 -0.61 -7.83 -8.91
CA LEU A 61 -1.53 -7.25 -9.87
C LEU A 61 -1.56 -8.02 -11.20
N LEU A 62 -0.45 -8.65 -11.60
CA LEU A 62 -0.46 -9.63 -12.69
C LEU A 62 -1.38 -10.81 -12.33
N GLY A 63 -1.26 -11.30 -11.09
CA GLY A 63 -2.17 -12.30 -10.53
C GLY A 63 -3.63 -11.84 -10.57
N TYR A 64 -3.92 -10.60 -10.17
CA TYR A 64 -5.26 -9.99 -10.24
C TYR A 64 -5.86 -10.02 -11.65
N VAL A 65 -5.10 -9.55 -12.67
CA VAL A 65 -5.61 -9.48 -14.05
C VAL A 65 -5.77 -10.85 -14.71
N ILE A 66 -5.12 -11.89 -14.19
CA ILE A 66 -5.36 -13.28 -14.59
C ILE A 66 -6.57 -13.82 -13.81
N TYR A 67 -6.64 -13.57 -12.51
CA TYR A 67 -7.67 -14.08 -11.62
C TYR A 67 -9.09 -13.59 -11.96
N GLN A 68 -9.23 -12.40 -12.55
CA GLN A 68 -10.53 -11.86 -12.97
C GLN A 68 -11.30 -12.70 -14.02
N PHE A 69 -10.66 -13.70 -14.63
CA PHE A 69 -11.29 -14.63 -15.57
C PHE A 69 -11.85 -15.89 -14.90
N PHE A 70 -11.64 -16.07 -13.61
CA PHE A 70 -12.12 -17.23 -12.85
C PHE A 70 -13.51 -16.95 -12.24
N ASP A 71 -14.38 -17.94 -12.25
CA ASP A 71 -15.79 -17.78 -11.85
C ASP A 71 -15.95 -17.25 -10.41
N GLY A 72 -15.03 -17.61 -9.50
CA GLY A 72 -15.04 -17.17 -8.10
C GLY A 72 -14.70 -15.69 -7.87
N SER A 73 -14.14 -15.01 -8.87
CA SER A 73 -13.61 -13.64 -8.74
C SER A 73 -14.64 -12.54 -9.02
N HIS A 74 -15.83 -12.90 -9.51
CA HIS A 74 -16.75 -11.93 -10.14
C HIS A 74 -17.12 -10.76 -9.24
N GLU A 75 -17.52 -11.04 -8.00
CA GLU A 75 -18.02 -10.02 -7.05
C GLU A 75 -16.92 -9.08 -6.57
N VAL A 76 -15.73 -9.61 -6.29
CA VAL A 76 -14.58 -8.83 -5.82
C VAL A 76 -13.98 -7.98 -6.94
N VAL A 77 -13.92 -8.49 -8.18
CA VAL A 77 -13.48 -7.73 -9.37
C VAL A 77 -14.46 -6.62 -9.70
N HIS A 78 -15.77 -6.88 -9.58
CA HIS A 78 -16.78 -5.84 -9.74
C HIS A 78 -16.67 -4.77 -8.65
N GLY A 79 -16.31 -5.17 -7.43
CA GLY A 79 -15.99 -4.28 -6.31
C GLY A 79 -14.85 -3.32 -6.58
N VAL A 80 -13.79 -3.78 -7.23
CA VAL A 80 -12.70 -2.91 -7.70
C VAL A 80 -13.21 -2.02 -8.84
N GLY A 81 -13.85 -2.62 -9.84
CA GLY A 81 -14.51 -1.92 -10.93
C GLY A 81 -13.57 -0.99 -11.72
N TRP A 82 -14.12 0.11 -12.22
CA TRP A 82 -13.41 1.14 -12.99
C TRP A 82 -12.38 1.95 -12.18
N ARG A 83 -12.28 1.72 -10.88
CA ARG A 83 -11.30 2.39 -10.02
C ARG A 83 -9.88 1.92 -10.32
N PHE A 84 -9.69 0.65 -10.74
CA PHE A 84 -8.36 0.13 -11.10
C PHE A 84 -7.77 0.83 -12.34
N PRO A 85 -8.51 0.96 -13.46
CA PRO A 85 -8.09 1.80 -14.58
C PRO A 85 -7.77 3.24 -14.21
N LEU A 86 -8.62 3.87 -13.39
CA LEU A 86 -8.42 5.23 -12.92
C LEU A 86 -7.10 5.38 -12.14
N VAL A 87 -6.87 4.53 -11.14
CA VAL A 87 -5.61 4.60 -10.36
C VAL A 87 -4.40 4.28 -11.23
N GLY A 88 -4.50 3.37 -12.20
CA GLY A 88 -3.39 3.05 -13.10
C GLY A 88 -2.94 4.27 -13.92
N ILE A 89 -3.89 5.04 -14.45
CA ILE A 89 -3.60 6.30 -15.16
C ILE A 89 -2.99 7.34 -14.22
N LEU A 90 -3.59 7.54 -13.05
CA LEU A 90 -3.08 8.50 -12.06
C LEU A 90 -1.66 8.14 -11.60
N ASN A 91 -1.38 6.85 -11.40
CA ASN A 91 -0.07 6.37 -10.99
C ASN A 91 0.98 6.55 -12.07
N ALA A 92 0.63 6.29 -13.33
CA ALA A 92 1.58 6.50 -14.42
C ALA A 92 1.95 7.98 -14.59
N ILE A 93 0.97 8.88 -14.44
CA ILE A 93 1.22 10.31 -14.43
C ILE A 93 2.13 10.66 -13.24
N PHE A 94 1.79 10.18 -12.04
CA PHE A 94 2.59 10.36 -10.82
C PHE A 94 4.06 9.97 -11.05
N VAL A 95 4.31 8.74 -11.52
CA VAL A 95 5.68 8.24 -11.76
C VAL A 95 6.41 9.15 -12.73
N HIS A 96 5.79 9.50 -13.85
CA HIS A 96 6.40 10.39 -14.85
C HIS A 96 6.78 11.75 -14.25
N VAL A 97 5.85 12.44 -13.60
CA VAL A 97 6.12 13.78 -13.05
C VAL A 97 7.09 13.74 -11.87
N PHE A 98 7.14 12.63 -11.13
CA PHE A 98 8.07 12.45 -10.02
C PHE A 98 9.51 12.26 -10.53
N VAL A 99 9.73 11.38 -11.52
CA VAL A 99 11.07 11.16 -12.07
C VAL A 99 11.60 12.35 -12.86
N THR A 100 10.72 13.13 -13.50
CA THR A 100 11.09 14.41 -14.14
C THR A 100 11.18 15.59 -13.15
N ARG A 101 11.04 15.33 -11.84
CA ARG A 101 11.25 16.28 -10.73
C ARG A 101 10.24 17.43 -10.65
N HIS A 102 9.03 17.25 -11.20
CA HIS A 102 7.92 18.19 -11.01
C HIS A 102 7.20 17.94 -9.68
N TYR A 103 7.88 18.19 -8.55
CA TYR A 103 7.42 17.74 -7.22
C TYR A 103 6.07 18.32 -6.77
N ILE A 104 5.69 19.52 -7.21
CA ILE A 104 4.34 20.07 -6.91
C ILE A 104 3.27 19.18 -7.54
N VAL A 105 3.43 18.88 -8.83
CA VAL A 105 2.49 18.05 -9.59
C VAL A 105 2.54 16.61 -9.08
N ALA A 106 3.75 16.09 -8.79
CA ALA A 106 3.91 14.76 -8.22
C ALA A 106 3.21 14.59 -6.88
N PHE A 107 3.29 15.58 -5.99
CA PHE A 107 2.59 15.54 -4.71
C PHE A 107 1.07 15.53 -4.86
N ILE A 108 0.52 16.34 -5.78
CA ILE A 108 -0.92 16.32 -6.10
C ILE A 108 -1.34 14.93 -6.59
N PHE A 109 -0.60 14.36 -7.57
CA PHE A 109 -0.94 13.04 -8.09
C PHE A 109 -0.72 11.92 -7.09
N ALA A 110 0.25 12.01 -6.18
CA ALA A 110 0.42 11.06 -5.08
C ALA A 110 -0.83 11.02 -4.18
N ILE A 111 -1.41 12.18 -3.85
CA ILE A 111 -2.66 12.28 -3.07
C ILE A 111 -3.84 11.69 -3.85
N LEU A 112 -3.94 11.95 -5.16
CA LEU A 112 -5.00 11.39 -6.01
C LEU A 112 -4.91 9.87 -6.12
N VAL A 113 -3.69 9.33 -6.28
CA VAL A 113 -3.42 7.89 -6.26
C VAL A 113 -3.84 7.32 -4.90
N ALA A 114 -3.33 7.89 -3.79
CA ALA A 114 -3.66 7.42 -2.45
C ALA A 114 -5.18 7.42 -2.21
N SER A 115 -5.87 8.52 -2.53
CA SER A 115 -7.32 8.64 -2.40
C SER A 115 -8.06 7.56 -3.20
N THR A 116 -7.66 7.35 -4.46
CA THR A 116 -8.31 6.36 -5.33
C THR A 116 -8.07 4.94 -4.81
N VAL A 117 -6.84 4.59 -4.44
CA VAL A 117 -6.52 3.28 -3.85
C VAL A 117 -7.26 3.09 -2.51
N SER A 118 -7.36 4.12 -1.67
CA SER A 118 -8.13 4.06 -0.43
C SER A 118 -9.59 3.70 -0.67
N THR A 119 -10.22 4.19 -1.74
CA THR A 119 -11.60 3.79 -2.07
C THR A 119 -11.71 2.33 -2.48
N ILE A 120 -10.72 1.80 -3.22
CA ILE A 120 -10.67 0.37 -3.58
C ILE A 120 -10.47 -0.47 -2.31
N TYR A 121 -9.46 -0.10 -1.51
CA TYR A 121 -9.14 -0.76 -0.25
C TYR A 121 -10.34 -0.79 0.70
N TYR A 122 -11.01 0.34 0.90
CA TYR A 122 -12.20 0.42 1.74
C TYR A 122 -13.36 -0.41 1.18
N SER A 123 -13.60 -0.38 -0.12
CA SER A 123 -14.63 -1.21 -0.76
C SER A 123 -14.38 -2.70 -0.53
N LEU A 124 -13.16 -3.17 -0.78
CA LEU A 124 -12.78 -4.56 -0.56
C LEU A 124 -12.86 -4.93 0.92
N SER A 125 -12.39 -4.04 1.79
CA SER A 125 -12.14 -4.41 3.17
C SER A 125 -13.33 -4.24 4.11
N ALA A 126 -14.29 -3.37 3.77
CA ALA A 126 -15.50 -3.13 4.56
C ALA A 126 -16.77 -3.79 3.95
N HIS A 127 -16.82 -4.00 2.63
CA HIS A 127 -18.04 -4.48 1.97
C HIS A 127 -17.90 -5.84 1.28
N LEU A 128 -16.68 -6.23 0.88
CA LEU A 128 -16.47 -7.39 0.02
C LEU A 128 -15.37 -8.31 0.57
N HIS A 129 -15.68 -8.99 1.69
CA HIS A 129 -14.75 -9.93 2.31
C HIS A 129 -14.33 -11.07 1.36
N ALA A 130 -13.08 -11.49 1.45
CA ALA A 130 -12.53 -12.58 0.66
C ALA A 130 -13.31 -13.89 0.94
N LYS A 131 -13.83 -14.53 -0.12
CA LYS A 131 -14.58 -15.79 -0.02
C LYS A 131 -13.68 -17.01 -0.27
N SER A 132 -12.53 -16.79 -0.90
CA SER A 132 -11.55 -17.81 -1.24
C SER A 132 -10.12 -17.33 -0.99
N ALA A 133 -9.18 -18.28 -0.95
CA ALA A 133 -7.76 -17.95 -0.92
C ALA A 133 -7.31 -17.18 -2.18
N GLY A 134 -7.97 -17.41 -3.32
CA GLY A 134 -7.76 -16.65 -4.55
C GLY A 134 -8.12 -15.18 -4.40
N ASP A 135 -9.28 -14.87 -3.80
CA ASP A 135 -9.69 -13.48 -3.54
C ASP A 135 -8.71 -12.80 -2.58
N ALA A 136 -8.33 -13.50 -1.50
CA ALA A 136 -7.38 -12.98 -0.52
C ALA A 136 -6.03 -12.66 -1.17
N LEU A 137 -5.49 -13.57 -1.98
CA LEU A 137 -4.15 -13.46 -2.57
C LEU A 137 -4.10 -12.52 -3.77
N PHE A 138 -5.07 -12.61 -4.69
CA PHE A 138 -5.02 -11.90 -5.97
C PHE A 138 -5.87 -10.63 -6.00
N VAL A 139 -6.71 -10.39 -5.00
CA VAL A 139 -7.51 -9.15 -4.93
C VAL A 139 -7.14 -8.35 -3.68
N HIS A 140 -7.36 -8.89 -2.49
CA HIS A 140 -7.16 -8.12 -1.26
C HIS A 140 -5.69 -7.77 -1.02
N LEU A 141 -4.78 -8.74 -1.20
CA LEU A 141 -3.36 -8.55 -0.93
C LEU A 141 -2.72 -7.43 -1.77
N PRO A 142 -2.81 -7.40 -3.12
CA PRO A 142 -2.21 -6.32 -3.91
C PRO A 142 -2.76 -4.94 -3.54
N PHE A 143 -4.07 -4.80 -3.32
CA PHE A 143 -4.67 -3.51 -2.99
C PHE A 143 -4.39 -3.07 -1.54
N SER A 144 -4.19 -4.00 -0.60
CA SER A 144 -3.69 -3.68 0.74
C SER A 144 -2.26 -3.13 0.69
N LEU A 145 -1.35 -3.82 -0.01
CA LEU A 145 0.04 -3.39 -0.17
C LEU A 145 0.11 -2.04 -0.88
N TRP A 146 -0.67 -1.85 -1.95
CA TRP A 146 -0.70 -0.60 -2.69
C TRP A 146 -1.30 0.54 -1.86
N HIS A 147 -2.31 0.30 -1.04
CA HIS A 147 -2.86 1.33 -0.17
C HIS A 147 -1.80 1.82 0.83
N ALA A 148 -1.11 0.90 1.52
CA ALA A 148 -0.03 1.26 2.43
C ALA A 148 1.12 1.97 1.71
N TRP A 149 1.52 1.47 0.54
CA TRP A 149 2.57 2.08 -0.27
C TRP A 149 2.19 3.49 -0.75
N SER A 150 0.93 3.73 -1.10
CA SER A 150 0.46 5.05 -1.53
C SER A 150 0.57 6.11 -0.43
N ILE A 151 0.45 5.72 0.85
CA ILE A 151 0.71 6.61 1.98
C ILE A 151 2.19 6.99 2.02
N VAL A 152 3.07 6.02 1.81
CA VAL A 152 4.53 6.24 1.75
C VAL A 152 4.89 7.17 0.59
N THR A 153 4.31 6.98 -0.61
CA THR A 153 4.59 7.84 -1.76
C THR A 153 4.10 9.27 -1.57
N VAL A 154 2.99 9.48 -0.84
CA VAL A 154 2.54 10.83 -0.43
C VAL A 154 3.60 11.51 0.44
N PHE A 155 4.14 10.83 1.44
CA PHE A 155 5.20 11.39 2.27
C PHE A 155 6.49 11.63 1.49
N ILE A 156 6.97 10.66 0.70
CA ILE A 156 8.16 10.82 -0.16
C ILE A 156 7.99 12.06 -1.05
N SER A 157 6.83 12.22 -1.68
CA SER A 157 6.54 13.37 -2.56
C SER A 157 6.45 14.68 -1.78
N GLY A 158 5.84 14.67 -0.60
CA GLY A 158 5.74 15.84 0.27
C GLY A 158 7.10 16.31 0.76
N PHE A 159 7.95 15.39 1.22
CA PHE A 159 9.32 15.73 1.62
C PHE A 159 10.15 16.20 0.43
N ALA A 160 10.03 15.57 -0.75
CA ALA A 160 10.73 16.03 -1.95
C ALA A 160 10.32 17.46 -2.37
N LEU A 161 9.05 17.82 -2.16
CA LEU A 161 8.52 19.15 -2.42
C LEU A 161 8.98 20.20 -1.39
N PHE A 162 8.79 19.93 -0.11
CA PHE A 162 8.91 20.93 0.96
C PHE A 162 10.27 20.96 1.66
N THR A 163 11.13 19.95 1.46
CA THR A 163 12.43 19.89 2.13
C THR A 163 13.63 20.03 1.20
N HIS A 164 14.70 20.54 1.78
CA HIS A 164 15.99 20.67 1.11
C HIS A 164 16.68 19.31 1.01
N SER A 165 17.56 19.16 0.01
CA SER A 165 18.32 17.94 -0.21
C SER A 165 19.16 17.55 1.01
N HIS A 166 19.32 16.24 1.24
CA HIS A 166 20.04 15.57 2.36
C HIS A 166 21.50 16.02 2.60
N LYS A 167 22.06 16.93 1.80
CA LYS A 167 23.47 17.35 1.83
C LYS A 167 23.86 18.28 2.99
N ASN A 168 22.89 18.84 3.71
CA ASN A 168 23.14 19.75 4.84
C ASN A 168 22.88 19.03 6.17
N HIS A 169 23.05 19.70 7.31
CA HIS A 169 22.50 19.18 8.56
C HIS A 169 20.97 19.44 8.60
N PRO A 170 20.15 18.51 9.12
CA PRO A 170 18.71 18.72 9.18
C PRO A 170 18.39 19.86 10.14
N SER A 171 17.48 20.75 9.73
CA SER A 171 16.93 21.76 10.63
C SER A 171 16.05 21.11 11.70
N ALA A 172 15.87 21.75 12.86
CA ALA A 172 14.98 21.24 13.90
C ALA A 172 13.54 20.98 13.39
N ILE A 173 13.02 21.87 12.52
CA ILE A 173 11.71 21.70 11.89
C ILE A 173 11.68 20.46 11.00
N SER A 174 12.75 20.22 10.22
CA SER A 174 12.85 19.02 9.37
C SER A 174 12.82 17.74 10.22
N ILE A 175 13.55 17.71 11.34
CA ILE A 175 13.54 16.56 12.26
C ILE A 175 12.13 16.34 12.80
N VAL A 176 11.46 17.38 13.32
CA VAL A 176 10.11 17.27 13.87
C VAL A 176 9.12 16.74 12.83
N LEU A 177 9.16 17.24 11.60
CA LEU A 177 8.27 16.80 10.54
C LEU A 177 8.51 15.34 10.14
N VAL A 178 9.77 14.91 10.04
CA VAL A 178 10.11 13.51 9.71
C VAL A 178 9.66 12.58 10.83
N VAL A 179 9.96 12.91 12.09
CA VAL A 179 9.54 12.10 13.24
C VAL A 179 8.01 12.04 13.35
N ALA A 180 7.30 13.13 13.05
CA ALA A 180 5.84 13.12 12.98
C ALA A 180 5.31 12.20 11.86
N ALA A 181 5.96 12.19 10.70
CA ALA A 181 5.63 11.28 9.60
C ALA A 181 5.90 9.81 9.98
N GLU A 182 7.03 9.51 10.61
CA GLU A 182 7.35 8.16 11.12
C GLU A 182 6.35 7.69 12.18
N ALA A 183 5.96 8.58 13.10
CA ALA A 183 4.92 8.30 14.08
C ALA A 183 3.58 8.01 13.41
N PHE A 184 3.21 8.79 12.38
CA PHE A 184 2.01 8.55 11.59
C PHE A 184 2.07 7.18 10.88
N LEU A 185 3.21 6.84 10.24
CA LEU A 185 3.38 5.51 9.61
C LEU A 185 3.26 4.39 10.64
N THR A 186 3.85 4.55 11.81
CA THR A 186 3.80 3.57 12.91
C THR A 186 2.36 3.36 13.40
N LEU A 187 1.64 4.44 13.70
CA LEU A 187 0.25 4.39 14.14
C LEU A 187 -0.65 3.77 13.05
N THR A 188 -0.38 4.10 11.79
CA THR A 188 -1.08 3.49 10.66
C THR A 188 -0.79 1.99 10.59
N ALA A 189 0.46 1.55 10.70
CA ALA A 189 0.83 0.13 10.68
C ALA A 189 0.15 -0.65 11.81
N VAL A 190 0.11 -0.08 13.02
CA VAL A 190 -0.65 -0.63 14.15
C VAL A 190 -2.15 -0.68 13.82
N GLY A 191 -2.70 0.38 13.23
CA GLY A 191 -4.09 0.44 12.78
C GLY A 191 -4.43 -0.68 11.81
N TYR A 192 -3.60 -0.93 10.80
CA TYR A 192 -3.72 -2.06 9.87
C TYR A 192 -3.71 -3.40 10.61
N ALA A 193 -2.70 -3.63 11.45
CA ALA A 193 -2.54 -4.89 12.16
C ALA A 193 -3.64 -5.18 13.19
N LEU A 194 -4.30 -4.14 13.74
CA LEU A 194 -5.32 -4.27 14.80
C LEU A 194 -6.76 -4.05 14.32
N ARG A 195 -6.96 -3.74 13.03
CA ARG A 195 -8.29 -3.37 12.50
C ARG A 195 -9.35 -4.46 12.67
N SER A 196 -8.95 -5.71 12.55
CA SER A 196 -9.80 -6.88 12.76
C SER A 196 -9.06 -7.94 13.57
N ARG A 197 -9.73 -9.03 13.94
CA ARG A 197 -9.10 -10.15 14.65
C ARG A 197 -7.91 -10.74 13.88
N GLU A 198 -8.03 -10.81 12.56
CA GLU A 198 -6.99 -11.27 11.64
C GLU A 198 -5.98 -10.15 11.33
N GLY A 199 -6.45 -8.89 11.34
CA GLY A 199 -5.65 -7.73 10.97
C GLY A 199 -5.29 -7.72 9.48
N ASP A 200 -4.64 -6.65 9.04
CA ASP A 200 -4.08 -6.52 7.71
C ASP A 200 -2.55 -6.45 7.79
N ALA A 201 -1.95 -7.63 7.97
CA ALA A 201 -0.50 -7.77 8.13
C ALA A 201 0.28 -7.31 6.88
N ALA A 202 -0.33 -7.39 5.70
CA ALA A 202 0.33 -7.04 4.46
C ALA A 202 0.59 -5.53 4.36
N GLY A 203 -0.45 -4.71 4.52
CA GLY A 203 -0.29 -3.26 4.54
C GLY A 203 0.61 -2.80 5.68
N ALA A 204 0.49 -3.40 6.87
CA ALA A 204 1.39 -3.13 7.99
C ALA A 204 2.85 -3.47 7.67
N ALA A 205 3.13 -4.56 6.95
CA ALA A 205 4.47 -4.97 6.56
C ALA A 205 5.15 -3.97 5.62
N VAL A 206 4.42 -3.30 4.72
CA VAL A 206 4.96 -2.23 3.87
C VAL A 206 5.42 -1.04 4.70
N LEU A 207 4.61 -0.63 5.69
CA LEU A 207 4.95 0.49 6.56
C LEU A 207 6.12 0.14 7.49
N PHE A 208 6.14 -1.09 8.01
CA PHE A 208 7.28 -1.65 8.75
C PHE A 208 8.57 -1.62 7.90
N ALA A 209 8.52 -2.15 6.67
CA ALA A 209 9.67 -2.16 5.77
C ALA A 209 10.17 -0.74 5.47
N THR A 210 9.25 0.21 5.28
CA THR A 210 9.58 1.63 5.11
C THR A 210 10.35 2.17 6.32
N LEU A 211 9.86 1.93 7.55
CA LEU A 211 10.53 2.38 8.77
C LEU A 211 11.92 1.75 8.95
N VAL A 212 12.08 0.46 8.63
CA VAL A 212 13.39 -0.20 8.61
C VAL A 212 14.32 0.43 7.57
N GLY A 213 13.80 0.76 6.39
CA GLY A 213 14.56 1.43 5.35
C GLY A 213 14.98 2.84 5.74
N ILE A 214 14.13 3.60 6.44
CA ILE A 214 14.50 4.92 6.98
C ILE A 214 15.61 4.77 8.03
N PHE A 215 15.51 3.79 8.94
CA PHE A 215 16.57 3.50 9.90
C PHE A 215 17.92 3.16 9.24
N GLY A 216 17.91 2.46 8.12
CA GLY A 216 19.13 2.13 7.36
C GLY A 216 19.77 3.33 6.68
N HIS A 217 18.94 4.19 6.06
CA HIS A 217 19.41 5.28 5.21
C HIS A 217 19.80 6.55 6.00
N GLN A 218 19.12 6.81 7.11
CA GLN A 218 19.25 8.08 7.83
C GLN A 218 20.43 8.10 8.80
N HIS A 219 21.20 9.19 8.77
CA HIS A 219 22.41 9.39 9.58
C HIS A 219 22.18 10.28 10.81
N ASN A 220 21.05 10.99 10.88
CA ASN A 220 20.68 11.75 12.06
C ASN A 220 20.11 10.81 13.11
N ASP A 221 20.70 10.80 14.31
CA ASP A 221 20.34 9.86 15.37
C ASP A 221 18.87 9.91 15.76
N VAL A 222 18.27 11.11 15.84
CA VAL A 222 16.86 11.25 16.25
C VAL A 222 15.96 10.58 15.23
N ILE A 223 16.09 10.94 13.95
CA ILE A 223 15.30 10.36 12.85
C ILE A 223 15.52 8.85 12.78
N ARG A 224 16.79 8.43 12.79
CA ARG A 224 17.18 7.03 12.70
C ARG A 224 16.55 6.18 13.80
N TYR A 225 16.72 6.58 15.07
CA TYR A 225 16.22 5.77 16.19
C TYR A 225 14.71 5.91 16.41
N CYS A 226 14.08 7.02 16.02
CA CYS A 226 12.63 7.11 15.95
C CYS A 226 12.04 6.13 14.92
N ALA A 227 12.64 6.03 13.73
CA ALA A 227 12.26 5.04 12.73
C ALA A 227 12.42 3.61 13.24
N LEU A 228 13.52 3.30 13.95
CA LEU A 228 13.72 1.99 14.57
C LEU A 228 12.67 1.67 15.63
N ALA A 229 12.37 2.63 16.51
CA ALA A 229 11.32 2.46 17.52
C ALA A 229 9.96 2.19 16.87
N GLY A 230 9.61 2.95 15.83
CA GLY A 230 8.41 2.74 15.03
C GLY A 230 8.38 1.36 14.35
N ALA A 231 9.51 0.90 13.81
CA ALA A 231 9.64 -0.42 13.21
C ALA A 231 9.43 -1.53 14.24
N ILE A 232 10.00 -1.40 15.45
CA ILE A 232 9.79 -2.38 16.53
C ILE A 232 8.31 -2.46 16.92
N VAL A 233 7.65 -1.31 17.13
CA VAL A 233 6.22 -1.25 17.48
C VAL A 233 5.37 -1.88 16.37
N SER A 234 5.64 -1.54 15.12
CA SER A 234 4.94 -2.09 13.96
C SER A 234 5.17 -3.60 13.83
N GLY A 235 6.41 -4.08 14.06
CA GLY A 235 6.76 -5.49 14.03
C GLY A 235 6.05 -6.32 15.10
N VAL A 236 5.92 -5.79 16.32
CA VAL A 236 5.13 -6.42 17.39
C VAL A 236 3.65 -6.50 17.01
N ALA A 237 3.10 -5.44 16.42
CA ALA A 237 1.70 -5.43 15.96
C ALA A 237 1.45 -6.45 14.84
N ILE A 238 2.37 -6.56 13.87
CA ILE A 238 2.34 -7.57 12.80
C ILE A 238 2.42 -8.98 13.40
N ALA A 239 3.36 -9.23 14.31
CA ALA A 239 3.52 -10.54 14.95
C ALA A 239 2.24 -10.97 15.67
N LYS A 240 1.57 -10.04 16.36
CA LYS A 240 0.27 -10.28 16.97
C LYS A 240 -0.79 -10.63 15.91
N SER A 241 -0.92 -9.84 14.86
CA SER A 241 -1.88 -10.11 13.76
C SER A 241 -1.66 -11.49 13.14
N LEU A 242 -0.41 -11.84 12.82
CA LEU A 242 -0.06 -13.16 12.26
C LEU A 242 -0.36 -14.30 13.25
N TYR A 243 -0.08 -14.13 14.54
CA TYR A 243 -0.41 -15.11 15.56
C TYR A 243 -1.92 -15.40 15.62
N PHE A 244 -2.76 -14.37 15.57
CA PHE A 244 -4.21 -14.57 15.58
C PHE A 244 -4.72 -15.21 14.29
N THR A 245 -4.14 -14.87 13.14
CA THR A 245 -4.51 -15.43 11.84
C THR A 245 -4.14 -16.90 11.71
N PHE A 246 -2.94 -17.30 12.14
CA PHE A 246 -2.43 -18.67 11.92
C PHE A 246 -2.56 -19.60 13.12
N VAL A 247 -2.48 -19.10 14.36
CA VAL A 247 -2.42 -19.95 15.57
C VAL A 247 -3.74 -19.95 16.32
N ALA A 248 -4.38 -18.79 16.48
CA ALA A 248 -5.64 -18.69 17.22
C ALA A 248 -6.85 -19.22 16.44
N ARG A 249 -6.77 -19.24 15.11
CA ARG A 249 -7.79 -19.79 14.21
C ARG A 249 -8.00 -21.30 14.42
N ASP A 250 -6.93 -22.04 14.73
CA ASP A 250 -6.99 -23.50 14.96
C ASP A 250 -7.48 -23.88 16.36
N ARG A 251 -7.47 -22.95 17.33
CA ARG A 251 -7.77 -23.29 18.74
C ARG A 251 -9.20 -23.03 19.19
N GLY A 252 -10.10 -22.55 18.33
CA GLY A 252 -11.52 -22.39 18.68
C GLY A 252 -11.81 -21.47 19.89
N VAL A 253 -10.81 -20.72 20.36
CA VAL A 253 -10.93 -19.83 21.51
C VAL A 253 -11.62 -18.56 21.01
N SER A 254 -12.94 -18.54 21.10
CA SER A 254 -13.76 -17.32 20.95
C SER A 254 -13.52 -16.43 22.16
N LEU A 255 -12.73 -15.37 22.00
CA LEU A 255 -12.65 -14.28 22.96
C LEU A 255 -13.44 -13.11 22.39
N GLY A 256 -14.70 -12.98 22.84
CA GLY A 256 -15.59 -11.85 22.57
C GLY A 256 -16.24 -11.92 21.19
N SER A 257 -17.58 -11.81 21.17
CA SER A 257 -18.32 -11.60 19.93
C SER A 257 -17.86 -10.29 19.29
N ASP A 258 -17.81 -10.27 17.95
CA ASP A 258 -17.53 -9.08 17.13
C ASP A 258 -18.54 -7.94 17.34
N ASP A 259 -19.53 -8.11 18.22
CA ASP A 259 -20.55 -7.13 18.56
C ASP A 259 -19.97 -5.88 19.27
N GLU A 260 -18.89 -6.02 20.05
CA GLU A 260 -18.28 -4.89 20.76
C GLU A 260 -17.48 -3.93 19.86
N ARG A 261 -17.20 -4.32 18.61
CA ARG A 261 -16.39 -3.54 17.65
C ARG A 261 -17.17 -3.07 16.43
N ARG A 262 -18.50 -3.26 16.42
CA ARG A 262 -19.34 -2.66 15.39
C ARG A 262 -19.37 -1.15 15.63
N PRO A 263 -19.14 -0.31 14.61
CA PRO A 263 -19.40 1.11 14.75
C PRO A 263 -20.87 1.27 15.19
N LEU A 264 -21.10 2.00 16.28
CA LEU A 264 -22.43 2.37 16.74
C LEU A 264 -23.03 3.30 15.69
N VAL A 265 -23.77 2.73 14.73
CA VAL A 265 -24.56 3.51 13.78
C VAL A 265 -25.99 2.98 13.85
N ALA A 266 -26.85 3.84 14.40
CA ALA A 266 -28.31 3.76 14.32
C ALA A 266 -28.79 4.30 12.97
#